data_AF-A0A7X2XNW9-F1
#
_entry.id   AF-A0A7X2XNW9-F1
#
_cell.length_a   1.000
_cell.length_b   1.000
_cell.length_c   1.000
_cell.angle_alpha   90.00
_cell.angle_beta   90.00
_cell.angle_gamma   90.00
#
_symmetry.space_group_name_H-M   'P 1'
#
loop_
_entity.id
_entity.type
_entity.pdbx_description
1 polymer ?
#
loop_
_entity_poly.entity_id
_entity_poly.type
_entity_poly.pdbx_seq_one_letter_code
_entity_poly.pdbx_strand_id
1 'polypeptide(L)' 'RAVRCQVKIITMDMFSPYYDLAKQLFPCAKIVLDRFHIIQHLSRAMSRFRVQIMNQFERKSHEYKAIKRYWKLI' A
#
# COMPACT_ATOMS: atom_id res chain seq x y z
N ARG A 1 9.24 10.97 30.29
CA ARG A 1 8.61 9.63 30.10
C ARG A 1 7.08 9.69 30.21
N ALA A 2 6.51 10.35 31.22
CA ALA A 2 5.05 10.44 31.46
C ALA A 2 4.21 10.81 30.21
N VAL A 3 4.63 11.81 29.44
CA VAL A 3 3.88 12.29 28.25
C VAL A 3 3.82 11.23 27.13
N ARG A 4 4.88 10.44 26.93
CA ARG A 4 4.90 9.40 25.88
C ARG A 4 3.98 8.23 26.19
N CYS A 5 3.76 7.92 27.48
CA CYS A 5 2.80 6.89 27.90
C CYS A 5 1.34 7.30 27.67
N GLN A 6 1.06 8.60 27.43
CA GLN A 6 -0.28 9.10 27.13
C GLN A 6 -0.66 8.94 25.65
N VAL A 7 0.31 8.64 24.78
CA VAL A 7 0.04 8.39 23.35
C VAL A 7 -0.72 7.08 23.23
N LYS A 8 -1.92 7.15 22.64
CA LYS A 8 -2.81 5.98 22.47
C LYS A 8 -2.61 5.28 21.14
N ILE A 9 -2.33 6.03 20.07
CA ILE A 9 -2.27 5.53 18.70
C ILE A 9 -1.10 6.19 17.98
N ILE A 10 -0.35 5.39 17.24
CA ILE A 10 0.69 5.84 16.31
C ILE A 10 0.37 5.26 14.96
N THR A 11 0.21 6.12 13.96
CA THR A 11 0.19 5.70 12.55
C THR A 11 1.62 5.74 12.04
N MET A 12 2.09 4.65 11.42
CA MET A 12 3.43 4.62 10.82
C MET A 12 3.46 3.97 9.44
N ASP A 13 4.53 4.27 8.72
CA ASP A 13 4.89 3.61 7.48
C ASP A 13 5.32 2.14 7.71
N MET A 14 5.34 1.34 6.65
CA MET A 14 5.64 -0.10 6.69
C MET A 14 7.14 -0.42 6.83
N PHE A 15 8.00 0.57 7.06
CA PHE A 15 9.43 0.35 7.23
C PHE A 15 9.73 -0.27 8.61
N SER A 16 10.16 -1.52 8.62
CA SER A 16 10.34 -2.34 9.84
C SER A 16 11.14 -1.66 10.96
N PRO A 17 12.24 -0.92 10.71
CA PRO A 17 12.99 -0.26 11.79
C PRO A 17 12.18 0.77 12.59
N TYR A 18 11.15 1.38 12.00
CA TYR A 18 10.27 2.28 12.74
C TYR A 18 9.40 1.55 13.77
N TYR A 19 9.14 0.26 13.56
CA TYR A 19 8.35 -0.53 14.49
C TYR A 19 9.07 -0.72 15.83
N ASP A 20 10.34 -1.10 15.77
CA ASP A 20 11.15 -1.29 16.97
C ASP A 20 11.35 0.04 17.71
N LEU A 21 11.59 1.12 16.96
CA LEU A 21 11.69 2.47 17.51
C LEU A 21 10.38 2.94 18.15
N ALA A 22 9.24 2.73 17.49
CA ALA A 22 7.93 3.13 18.00
C ALA A 22 7.59 2.39 19.29
N LYS A 23 7.91 1.10 19.39
CA LYS A 23 7.75 0.32 20.63
C LYS A 23 8.64 0.82 21.76
N GLN A 24 9.90 1.16 21.47
CA GLN A 24 10.83 1.66 22.48
C GLN A 24 10.41 3.05 23.01
N LEU A 25 9.93 3.92 22.12
CA LEU A 25 9.57 5.30 22.48
C LEU A 25 8.16 5.41 23.08
N PHE A 26 7.22 4.57 22.63
CA PHE A 26 5.80 4.63 22.99
C PHE A 26 5.24 3.25 23.35
N PRO A 27 5.64 2.70 24.50
CA PRO A 27 5.30 1.34 24.90
C PRO A 27 3.79 1.12 25.12
N CYS A 28 3.03 2.18 25.39
CA CYS A 28 1.59 2.11 25.64
C CYS A 28 0.72 2.37 24.40
N ALA A 29 1.33 2.78 23.27
CA ALA A 29 0.59 3.18 22.08
C ALA A 29 0.27 1.99 21.18
N LYS A 30 -0.95 1.97 20.63
CA LYS A 30 -1.32 1.05 19.55
C LYS A 30 -0.73 1.53 18.23
N ILE A 31 0.04 0.65 17.62
CA ILE A 31 0.66 0.87 16.32
C ILE A 31 -0.35 0.51 15.23
N VAL A 32 -0.58 1.43 14.30
CA VAL A 32 -1.43 1.27 13.12
C VAL A 32 -0.60 1.56 11.87
N LEU A 33 -0.72 0.72 10.85
CA LEU A 33 -0.07 0.99 9.56
C LEU A 33 -0.84 2.06 8.79
N ASP A 34 -0.10 2.94 8.12
CA ASP A 34 -0.69 3.94 7.25
C ASP A 34 -1.41 3.29 6.06
N ARG A 35 -2.70 3.64 5.94
CA ARG A 35 -3.61 3.13 4.91
C ARG A 35 -3.22 3.62 3.52
N PHE A 36 -2.60 4.79 3.41
CA PHE A 36 -2.15 5.34 2.13
C PHE A 36 -1.11 4.42 1.49
N HIS A 37 -0.13 3.97 2.27
CA HIS A 37 0.88 3.04 1.78
C HIS A 37 0.24 1.72 1.34
N ILE A 38 -0.66 1.14 2.14
CA ILE A 38 -1.36 -0.10 1.76
C ILE A 38 -2.10 0.04 0.41
N ILE A 39 -2.91 1.09 0.26
CA ILE A 39 -3.68 1.36 -0.97
C ILE A 39 -2.73 1.62 -2.15
N GLN A 40 -1.66 2.38 -1.94
CA GLN A 40 -0.65 2.67 -2.96
C GLN A 40 0.06 1.40 -3.43
N HIS A 41 0.48 0.53 -2.51
CA HIS A 41 1.16 -0.72 -2.85
C HIS A 41 0.25 -1.67 -3.62
N LEU A 42 -1.02 -1.79 -3.21
CA LEU A 42 -2.02 -2.57 -3.91
C LEU A 42 -2.29 -2.03 -5.32
N SER A 43 -2.55 -0.72 -5.45
CA SER A 43 -2.81 -0.07 -6.74
C SER A 43 -1.65 -0.25 -7.72
N ARG A 44 -0.40 -0.11 -7.24
CA ARG A 44 0.80 -0.35 -8.05
C ARG A 44 0.94 -1.82 -8.46
N ALA A 45 0.65 -2.76 -7.55
CA ALA A 45 0.68 -4.19 -7.87
C ALA A 45 -0.37 -4.57 -8.93
N MET A 46 -1.61 -4.10 -8.76
CA MET A 46 -2.69 -4.28 -9.74
C MET A 46 -2.34 -3.67 -11.09
N SER A 47 -1.78 -2.46 -11.10
CA SER A 47 -1.33 -1.80 -12.33
C SER A 47 -0.23 -2.58 -13.05
N ARG A 48 0.76 -3.12 -12.32
CA ARG A 48 1.80 -3.98 -12.91
C ARG A 48 1.20 -5.25 -13.50
N PHE A 49 0.35 -5.93 -12.74
CA PHE A 49 -0.31 -7.16 -13.19
C PHE A 49 -1.17 -6.93 -14.43
N ARG A 50 -1.94 -5.83 -14.46
CA ARG A 50 -2.70 -5.41 -15.64
C ARG A 50 -1.82 -5.21 -16.86
N VAL A 51 -0.68 -4.52 -16.72
CA VAL A 51 0.27 -4.32 -17.83
C VAL A 51 0.91 -5.64 -18.27
N GLN A 52 1.25 -6.53 -17.33
CA GLN A 52 1.77 -7.86 -17.66
C GLN A 52 0.77 -8.67 -18.50
N ILE A 53 -0.51 -8.68 -18.11
CA ILE A 53 -1.58 -9.32 -18.90
C ILE A 53 -1.71 -8.63 -20.27
N MET A 54 -1.74 -7.31 -20.32
CA MET A 54 -1.87 -6.59 -21.59
C MET A 54 -0.74 -6.92 -22.58
N ASN A 55 0.48 -7.07 -22.10
CA ASN A 55 1.63 -7.38 -22.95
C ASN A 55 1.62 -8.81 -23.51
N GLN A 56 0.73 -9.68 -23.05
CA GLN A 56 0.51 -11.02 -23.61
C GLN A 56 -0.36 -10.98 -24.88
N PHE A 57 -1.09 -9.89 -25.12
CA PHE A 57 -1.98 -9.74 -26.26
C PHE A 57 -1.40 -8.81 -27.32
N GLU A 58 -1.72 -9.06 -28.59
CA GLU A 58 -1.41 -8.11 -29.66
C GLU A 58 -2.15 -6.79 -29.45
N ARG A 59 -1.50 -5.66 -29.78
CA ARG A 59 -2.09 -4.33 -29.58
C ARG A 59 -3.40 -4.09 -30.34
N LYS A 60 -3.65 -4.84 -31.41
CA LYS A 60 -4.88 -4.76 -32.22
C LYS A 60 -6.01 -5.65 -31.69
N SER A 61 -5.69 -6.59 -30.79
CA SER A 61 -6.64 -7.55 -30.23
C SER A 61 -7.75 -6.86 -29.45
N HIS A 62 -8.90 -7.53 -29.38
CA HIS A 62 -10.05 -7.02 -28.65
C HIS A 62 -9.77 -6.98 -27.13
N GLU A 63 -9.06 -7.98 -26.62
CA GLU A 63 -8.65 -8.14 -25.22
C GLU A 63 -7.75 -6.99 -24.76
N TYR A 64 -6.72 -6.65 -25.56
CA TYR A 64 -5.84 -5.51 -25.27
C TYR A 64 -6.64 -4.21 -25.16
N LYS A 65 -7.56 -3.96 -26.11
CA LYS A 65 -8.40 -2.76 -26.13
C LYS A 65 -9.38 -2.72 -24.95
N ALA A 66 -9.97 -3.86 -24.59
CA ALA A 66 -10.89 -3.96 -23.45
C ALA A 66 -10.17 -3.64 -22.13
N ILE A 67 -9.05 -4.29 -21.85
CA ILE A 67 -8.26 -4.06 -20.62
C ILE A 67 -7.72 -2.62 -20.57
N LYS A 68 -7.36 -2.05 -21.73
CA LYS A 68 -6.95 -0.65 -21.83
C LYS A 68 -8.10 0.33 -21.60
N ARG A 69 -9.31 0.05 -22.09
CA ARG A 69 -10.48 0.93 -21.95
C ARG A 69 -10.99 0.95 -20.50
N TYR A 70 -11.07 -0.22 -19.87
CA TYR A 70 -11.64 -0.39 -18.54
C TYR A 70 -10.61 -0.34 -17.41
N TRP A 71 -9.43 0.24 -17.65
CA TRP A 71 -8.32 0.27 -16.68
C TRP A 71 -8.64 0.95 -15.34
N LYS A 72 -9.67 1.82 -15.30
CA LYS A 72 -10.12 2.50 -14.07
C LYS A 72 -11.07 1.64 -13.22
N LEU A 73 -11.57 0.52 -13.76
CA LEU A 73 -12.40 -0.45 -13.06
C LEU A 73 -11.57 -1.55 -12.40
N ILE A 74 -10.25 -1.52 -12.59
CA ILE A 74 -9.25 -2.48 -12.13
C ILE A 74 -8.30 -1.75 -11.17
#